data_AF-A0A1W9K077-F1
#
_entry.id   AF-A0A1W9K077-F1
#
_cell.length_a   1.000
_cell.length_b   1.000
_cell.length_c   1.000
_cell.angle_alpha   90.00
_cell.angle_beta   90.00
_cell.angle_gamma   90.00
#
_symmetry.space_group_name_H-M   'P 1'
#
loop_
_entity.id
_entity.type
_entity.pdbx_description
1 polymer ?
#
loop_
_entity_poly.entity_id
_entity_poly.type
_entity_poly.pdbx_seq_one_letter_code
_entity_poly.pdbx_strand_id
1 'polypeptide(L)'
;MSAGQYTQDNLTKILIRSQIVIALLLLLTLVAADFWFPSAYSLKAGVHGVSAILAVVVGTFLTHRAIPLIRGMKVNLESLRRWLLAATLLNLAGAISGNWIYMRYRGQDGPRDWILAHRPLFHNVLMEFKEFISLFPFPLMLSATVLLYYYGLPMQIRRDLCKFVGITILVSWSFLMLGFVVGLILAKLRFV
;
A
#
# COMPACT_ATOMS: atom_id res chain seq x y z
N MET A 1 -9.12 28.56 17.98
CA MET A 1 -7.65 28.46 17.89
C MET A 1 -7.25 28.35 16.42
N SER A 2 -6.49 29.31 15.90
CA SER A 2 -5.96 29.26 14.52
C SER A 2 -5.03 28.06 14.39
N ALA A 3 -5.46 27.03 13.68
CA ALA A 3 -4.57 25.91 13.35
C ALA A 3 -3.50 26.46 12.40
N GLY A 4 -2.24 26.50 12.87
CA GLY A 4 -1.11 27.03 12.11
C GLY A 4 -0.95 26.36 10.73
N GLN A 5 -0.26 27.04 9.82
CA GLN A 5 0.10 26.44 8.53
C GLN A 5 1.21 25.40 8.73
N TYR A 6 0.99 24.18 8.22
CA TYR A 6 2.06 23.19 8.13
C TYR A 6 2.98 23.56 6.96
N THR A 7 3.99 24.39 7.23
CA THR A 7 5.05 24.72 6.27
C THR A 7 6.27 23.85 6.56
N GLN A 8 6.51 22.83 5.73
CA GLN A 8 7.82 22.18 5.69
C GLN A 8 8.82 23.15 5.03
N ASP A 9 9.98 23.33 5.64
CA ASP A 9 11.10 24.04 5.01
C ASP A 9 11.60 23.25 3.78
N ASN A 10 12.33 23.95 2.89
CA ASN A 10 12.74 23.37 1.61
C ASN A 10 13.70 22.18 1.79
N LEU A 11 14.56 22.19 2.81
CA LEU A 11 15.48 21.11 3.09
C LEU A 11 14.71 19.84 3.51
N THR A 12 13.75 19.97 4.43
CA THR A 12 12.89 18.85 4.85
C THR A 12 12.14 18.23 3.67
N LYS A 13 11.62 19.04 2.74
CA LYS A 13 10.95 18.52 1.53
C LYS A 13 11.92 17.74 0.64
N ILE A 14 13.13 18.25 0.43
CA ILE A 14 14.16 17.60 -0.38
C ILE A 14 14.55 16.27 0.26
N LEU A 15 14.84 16.26 1.56
CA LEU A 15 15.23 15.04 2.28
C LEU A 15 14.15 13.95 2.22
N ILE A 16 12.88 14.30 2.49
CA ILE A 16 11.76 13.34 2.41
C ILE A 16 11.64 12.78 0.99
N ARG A 17 11.70 13.65 -0.04
CA ARG A 17 11.60 13.21 -1.44
C ARG A 17 12.76 12.30 -1.83
N SER A 18 13.99 12.65 -1.46
CA SER A 18 15.17 11.82 -1.74
C SER A 18 15.09 10.46 -1.06
N GLN A 19 14.67 10.41 0.22
CA GLN A 19 14.47 9.15 0.93
C GLN A 19 13.40 8.28 0.26
N ILE A 20 12.27 8.87 -0.15
CA ILE A 20 11.22 8.16 -0.89
C ILE A 20 11.75 7.62 -2.22
N VAL A 21 12.49 8.42 -2.98
CA VAL A 21 13.07 8.01 -4.27
C VAL A 21 14.08 6.88 -4.09
N ILE A 22 14.99 7.00 -3.12
CA ILE A 22 15.98 5.96 -2.84
C ILE A 22 15.28 4.67 -2.41
N ALA A 23 14.32 4.74 -1.48
CA ALA A 23 13.56 3.57 -1.04
C ALA A 23 12.78 2.93 -2.19
N LEU A 24 12.15 3.74 -3.05
CA LEU A 24 11.45 3.24 -4.24
C LEU A 24 12.41 2.52 -5.17
N LEU A 25 13.56 3.12 -5.50
CA LEU A 25 14.55 2.50 -6.39
C LEU A 25 15.08 1.18 -5.80
N LEU A 26 15.41 1.16 -4.51
CA LEU A 26 15.86 -0.04 -3.81
C LEU A 26 14.79 -1.13 -3.77
N LEU A 27 13.52 -0.79 -3.61
CA LEU A 27 12.45 -1.78 -3.65
C LEU A 27 12.18 -2.28 -5.07
N LEU A 28 12.30 -1.41 -6.08
CA LEU A 28 12.13 -1.79 -7.48
C LEU A 28 13.24 -2.73 -7.97
N THR A 29 14.44 -2.74 -7.37
CA THR A 29 15.46 -3.74 -7.71
C THR A 29 15.02 -5.17 -7.38
N LEU A 30 14.14 -5.36 -6.37
CA LEU A 30 13.55 -6.67 -6.07
C LEU A 30 12.73 -7.18 -7.24
N VAL A 31 12.01 -6.28 -7.93
CA VAL A 31 11.22 -6.62 -9.12
C VAL A 31 12.11 -6.76 -10.35
N ALA A 32 13.15 -5.94 -10.49
CA ALA A 32 14.09 -6.05 -11.60
C ALA A 32 14.76 -7.44 -11.65
N ALA A 33 14.99 -8.06 -10.48
CA ALA A 33 15.52 -9.42 -10.38
C ALA A 33 14.61 -10.46 -11.08
N ASP A 34 13.28 -10.31 -11.01
CA ASP A 34 12.33 -11.22 -11.67
C ASP A 34 12.48 -11.22 -13.20
N PHE A 35 12.95 -10.11 -13.79
CA PHE A 35 13.22 -10.01 -15.22
C PHE A 35 14.61 -10.52 -15.61
N TRP A 36 15.58 -10.49 -14.70
CA TRP A 36 16.95 -10.97 -14.93
C TRP A 36 17.08 -12.48 -14.74
N PHE A 37 16.25 -13.07 -13.87
CA PHE A 37 16.15 -14.50 -13.64
C PHE A 37 14.73 -15.00 -14.00
N PRO A 38 14.39 -15.04 -15.31
CA PRO A 38 13.02 -15.25 -15.74
C PRO A 38 12.50 -16.65 -15.40
N SER A 39 11.30 -16.69 -14.83
CA SER A 39 10.45 -17.88 -14.67
C SER A 39 9.16 -17.71 -15.49
N ALA A 40 8.38 -18.78 -15.63
CA ALA A 40 7.06 -18.72 -16.27
C ALA A 40 6.09 -17.74 -15.59
N TYR A 41 6.45 -17.21 -14.41
CA TYR A 41 5.62 -16.30 -13.61
C TYR A 41 6.22 -14.88 -13.48
N SER A 42 7.41 -14.61 -14.04
CA SER A 42 8.11 -13.33 -13.86
C SER A 42 7.29 -12.10 -14.25
N LEU A 43 6.51 -12.16 -15.33
CA LEU A 43 5.67 -11.01 -15.72
C LEU A 43 4.57 -10.74 -14.68
N LYS A 44 3.88 -11.81 -14.23
CA LYS A 44 2.82 -11.69 -13.21
C LYS A 44 3.40 -11.20 -11.89
N ALA A 45 4.56 -11.73 -11.50
CA ALA A 45 5.28 -11.36 -10.28
C ALA A 45 5.74 -9.91 -10.33
N GLY A 46 6.35 -9.51 -11.45
CA GLY A 46 6.80 -8.15 -11.66
C GLY A 46 5.67 -7.13 -11.63
N VAL A 47 4.54 -7.39 -12.31
CA VAL A 47 3.38 -6.49 -12.28
C VAL A 47 2.83 -6.36 -10.86
N HIS A 48 2.72 -7.46 -10.12
CA HIS A 48 2.29 -7.42 -8.72
C HIS A 48 3.27 -6.66 -7.83
N GLY A 49 4.57 -6.94 -7.95
CA GLY A 49 5.63 -6.29 -7.20
C GLY A 49 5.65 -4.78 -7.43
N VAL A 50 5.62 -4.32 -8.69
CA VAL A 50 5.53 -2.89 -9.01
C VAL A 50 4.28 -2.28 -8.39
N SER A 51 3.12 -2.91 -8.56
CA SER A 51 1.85 -2.40 -8.02
C SER A 51 1.89 -2.27 -6.51
N ALA A 52 2.40 -3.29 -5.81
CA ALA A 52 2.52 -3.30 -4.35
C ALA A 52 3.51 -2.25 -3.83
N ILE A 53 4.68 -2.11 -4.47
CA ILE A 53 5.69 -1.11 -4.11
C ILE A 53 5.13 0.31 -4.30
N LEU A 54 4.52 0.58 -5.45
CA LEU A 54 3.91 1.89 -5.72
C LEU A 54 2.78 2.19 -4.74
N ALA A 55 1.94 1.20 -4.41
CA ALA A 55 0.90 1.35 -3.39
C ALA A 55 1.52 1.76 -2.04
N VAL A 56 2.58 1.08 -1.58
CA VAL A 56 3.28 1.40 -0.33
C VAL A 56 3.86 2.82 -0.35
N VAL A 57 4.51 3.21 -1.45
CA VAL A 57 5.10 4.54 -1.59
C VAL A 57 4.02 5.63 -1.55
N VAL A 58 2.95 5.48 -2.32
CA VAL A 58 1.86 6.47 -2.33
C VAL A 58 1.10 6.47 -1.00
N GLY A 59 0.85 5.31 -0.40
CA GLY A 59 0.23 5.19 0.92
C GLY A 59 1.06 5.87 2.00
N THR A 60 2.38 5.66 2.00
CA THR A 60 3.31 6.33 2.92
C THR A 60 3.28 7.83 2.74
N PHE A 61 3.29 8.31 1.50
CA PHE A 61 3.17 9.73 1.21
C PHE A 61 1.85 10.33 1.72
N LEU A 62 0.74 9.59 1.63
CA LEU A 62 -0.56 10.02 2.14
C LEU A 62 -0.59 10.14 3.67
N THR A 63 0.22 9.39 4.42
CA THR A 63 0.28 9.54 5.90
C THR A 63 0.69 10.95 6.31
N HIS A 64 1.60 11.59 5.56
CA HIS A 64 2.02 12.97 5.80
C HIS A 64 0.89 14.00 5.56
N ARG A 65 -0.15 13.64 4.80
CA ARG A 65 -1.35 14.47 4.62
C ARG A 65 -2.47 14.11 5.58
N ALA A 66 -2.55 12.86 5.99
CA ALA A 66 -3.54 12.38 6.96
C ALA A 66 -3.37 13.05 8.33
N ILE A 67 -2.13 13.21 8.81
CA ILE A 67 -1.87 13.83 10.12
C ILE A 67 -2.39 15.30 10.18
N PRO A 68 -2.04 16.18 9.21
CA PRO A 68 -2.66 17.50 9.10
C PRO A 68 -4.18 17.48 9.02
N LEU A 69 -4.75 16.54 8.27
CA LEU A 69 -6.19 16.40 8.09
C LEU A 69 -6.90 16.09 9.43
N ILE A 70 -6.33 15.17 10.23
CA ILE A 70 -6.84 14.80 11.57
C ILE A 70 -6.76 15.99 12.55
N ARG A 71 -5.65 16.74 12.49
CA ARG A 71 -5.44 17.93 13.32
C ARG A 71 -6.33 19.12 12.89
N GLY A 72 -6.97 19.04 11.72
CA GLY A 72 -7.77 20.13 11.14
C GLY A 72 -6.92 21.30 10.64
N MET A 73 -5.67 21.03 10.27
CA MET A 73 -4.81 22.01 9.58
C MET A 73 -5.26 22.12 8.12
N LYS A 74 -5.00 23.26 7.46
CA LYS A 74 -5.32 23.42 6.03
C LYS A 74 -4.51 22.42 5.19
N VAL A 75 -5.20 21.63 4.37
CA VAL A 75 -4.60 20.70 3.40
C VAL A 75 -5.10 21.07 2.01
N ASN A 76 -4.25 20.94 0.99
CA ASN A 76 -4.69 21.05 -0.40
C ASN A 76 -5.58 19.84 -0.75
N LEU A 77 -6.89 20.04 -0.75
CA LEU A 77 -7.90 18.99 -0.95
C LEU A 77 -7.86 18.39 -2.35
N GLU A 78 -7.61 19.20 -3.37
CA GLU A 78 -7.50 18.72 -4.74
C GLU A 78 -6.32 17.77 -4.89
N SER A 79 -5.16 18.16 -4.34
CA SER A 79 -3.99 17.30 -4.28
C SER A 79 -4.29 16.02 -3.49
N LEU A 80 -4.92 16.12 -2.31
CA LEU A 80 -5.29 14.98 -1.50
C LEU A 80 -6.21 14.00 -2.28
N ARG A 81 -7.23 14.49 -2.98
CA ARG A 81 -8.13 13.69 -3.82
C ARG A 81 -7.41 12.92 -4.91
N ARG A 82 -6.50 13.57 -5.64
CA ARG A 82 -5.73 12.94 -6.72
C ARG A 82 -4.84 11.83 -6.18
N TRP A 83 -4.12 12.10 -5.09
CA TRP A 83 -3.22 11.12 -4.48
C TRP A 83 -3.97 9.96 -3.83
N LEU A 84 -5.14 10.20 -3.24
CA LEU A 84 -5.97 9.14 -2.66
C LEU A 84 -6.62 8.27 -3.74
N LEU A 85 -7.06 8.87 -4.86
CA LEU A 85 -7.51 8.12 -6.03
C LEU A 85 -6.38 7.25 -6.59
N ALA A 86 -5.17 7.80 -6.75
CA ALA A 86 -4.00 7.03 -7.18
C ALA A 86 -3.70 5.86 -6.23
N ALA A 87 -3.74 6.08 -4.91
CA ALA A 87 -3.58 5.01 -3.93
C ALA A 87 -4.66 3.94 -4.07
N THR A 88 -5.92 4.33 -4.26
CA THR A 88 -7.04 3.40 -4.45
C THR A 88 -6.83 2.52 -5.67
N LEU A 89 -6.46 3.12 -6.81
CA LEU A 89 -6.20 2.38 -8.05
C LEU A 89 -4.99 1.46 -7.93
N LEU A 90 -3.92 1.89 -7.26
CA LEU A 90 -2.74 1.05 -7.01
C LEU A 90 -3.05 -0.12 -6.07
N ASN A 91 -3.86 0.10 -5.03
CA ASN A 91 -4.29 -0.99 -4.14
C ASN A 91 -5.23 -1.97 -4.87
N LEU A 92 -6.10 -1.49 -5.76
CA LEU A 92 -6.91 -2.35 -6.64
C LEU A 92 -6.02 -3.17 -7.58
N ALA A 93 -5.06 -2.52 -8.24
CA ALA A 93 -4.09 -3.19 -9.11
C ALA A 93 -3.29 -4.24 -8.33
N GLY A 94 -2.86 -3.91 -7.11
CA GLY A 94 -2.18 -4.84 -6.20
C GLY A 94 -3.05 -6.04 -5.82
N ALA A 95 -4.33 -5.84 -5.53
CA ALA A 95 -5.26 -6.93 -5.23
C ALA A 95 -5.51 -7.84 -6.45
N ILE A 96 -5.76 -7.25 -7.63
CA ILE A 96 -5.98 -8.01 -8.87
C ILE A 96 -4.72 -8.80 -9.25
N SER A 97 -3.57 -8.15 -9.30
CA SER A 97 -2.30 -8.79 -9.64
C SER A 97 -1.84 -9.80 -8.58
N GLY A 98 -2.18 -9.58 -7.31
CA GLY A 98 -1.90 -10.51 -6.21
C GLY A 98 -2.60 -11.85 -6.41
N ASN A 99 -3.82 -11.84 -6.98
CA ASN A 99 -4.52 -13.08 -7.34
C ASN A 99 -3.77 -13.88 -8.41
N TRP A 100 -3.01 -13.26 -9.30
CA TRP A 100 -2.21 -13.99 -10.29
C TRP A 100 -1.10 -14.82 -9.65
N ILE A 101 -0.44 -14.26 -8.63
CA ILE A 101 0.57 -14.98 -7.84
C ILE A 101 -0.09 -16.00 -6.93
N TYR A 102 -1.27 -15.68 -6.40
CA TYR A 102 -2.04 -16.61 -5.60
C TYR A 102 -2.46 -17.87 -6.37
N MET A 103 -2.82 -17.76 -7.66
CA MET A 103 -3.13 -18.93 -8.48
C MET A 103 -1.93 -19.87 -8.61
N ARG A 104 -0.71 -19.34 -8.78
CA ARG A 104 0.52 -20.15 -8.76
C ARG A 104 0.76 -20.77 -7.39
N TYR A 105 0.55 -19.98 -6.33
CA TYR A 105 0.68 -20.46 -4.96
C TYR A 105 -0.19 -21.69 -4.68
N ARG A 106 -1.45 -21.66 -5.14
CA ARG A 106 -2.47 -22.71 -4.96
C ARG A 106 -2.47 -23.81 -6.01
N GLY A 107 -1.70 -23.67 -7.09
CA GLY A 107 -1.63 -24.65 -8.17
C GLY A 107 -1.08 -26.00 -7.66
N GLN A 108 -1.37 -27.08 -8.38
CA GLN A 108 -0.81 -28.41 -8.10
C GLN A 108 0.72 -28.34 -8.11
N ASP A 109 1.35 -29.03 -7.16
CA ASP A 109 2.81 -28.98 -6.93
C ASP A 109 3.30 -27.53 -6.69
N GLY A 110 2.40 -26.72 -6.12
CA GLY A 110 2.61 -25.32 -5.83
C GLY A 110 3.47 -25.09 -4.58
N PRO A 111 3.95 -23.84 -4.37
CA PRO A 111 4.60 -23.48 -3.12
C PRO A 111 3.75 -23.81 -1.88
N ARG A 112 2.41 -23.75 -2.00
CA ARG A 112 1.51 -24.18 -0.91
C ARG A 112 1.74 -25.63 -0.50
N ASP A 113 1.77 -26.55 -1.45
CA ASP A 113 1.84 -27.99 -1.15
C ASP A 113 3.16 -28.32 -0.47
N TRP A 114 4.25 -27.69 -0.93
CA TRP A 114 5.54 -27.80 -0.26
C TRP A 114 5.53 -27.24 1.17
N ILE A 115 4.96 -26.04 1.38
CA ILE A 115 4.87 -25.43 2.71
C ILE A 115 4.00 -26.29 3.64
N LEU A 116 2.88 -26.83 3.17
CA LEU A 116 2.04 -27.71 3.99
C LEU A 116 2.78 -28.99 4.39
N ALA A 117 3.58 -29.57 3.49
CA ALA A 117 4.36 -30.77 3.78
C ALA A 117 5.51 -30.52 4.78
N HIS A 118 6.13 -29.34 4.77
CA HIS A 118 7.38 -29.10 5.54
C HIS A 118 7.20 -28.11 6.71
N ARG A 119 6.27 -27.17 6.60
CA ARG A 119 6.06 -26.02 7.51
C ARG A 119 4.56 -25.67 7.64
N PRO A 120 3.68 -26.60 8.05
CA PRO A 120 2.21 -26.37 8.06
C PRO A 120 1.77 -25.23 8.98
N LEU A 121 2.41 -25.06 10.14
CA LEU A 121 2.12 -23.93 11.04
C LEU A 121 2.38 -22.58 10.38
N PHE A 122 3.38 -22.49 9.51
CA PHE A 122 3.68 -21.27 8.77
C PHE A 122 2.56 -20.93 7.78
N HIS A 123 1.99 -21.93 7.09
CA HIS A 123 0.83 -21.73 6.22
C HIS A 123 -0.37 -21.23 7.03
N ASN A 124 -0.80 -22.01 8.03
CA ASN A 124 -2.05 -21.76 8.73
C ASN A 124 -2.06 -20.42 9.49
N VAL A 125 -0.90 -19.92 9.91
CA VAL A 125 -0.82 -18.63 10.60
C VAL A 125 -0.51 -17.50 9.62
N LEU A 126 0.59 -17.61 8.87
CA LEU A 126 1.20 -16.45 8.22
C LEU A 126 0.62 -16.22 6.82
N MET A 127 0.27 -17.29 6.09
CA MET A 127 -0.37 -17.17 4.77
C MET A 127 -1.84 -16.77 4.90
N GLU A 128 -2.60 -17.42 5.77
CA GLU A 128 -4.01 -17.07 5.99
C GLU A 128 -4.17 -15.64 6.49
N PHE A 129 -3.33 -15.24 7.46
CA PHE A 129 -3.28 -13.85 7.91
C PHE A 129 -2.98 -12.88 6.76
N LYS A 130 -1.93 -13.16 5.97
CA LYS A 130 -1.53 -12.31 4.83
C LYS A 130 -2.63 -12.16 3.79
N GLU A 131 -3.30 -13.25 3.43
CA GLU A 131 -4.41 -13.26 2.47
C GLU A 131 -5.54 -12.34 2.93
N PHE A 132 -5.86 -12.35 4.23
CA PHE A 132 -6.88 -11.49 4.79
C PHE A 132 -6.43 -10.02 4.87
N ILE A 133 -5.29 -9.75 5.52
CA ILE A 133 -4.87 -8.37 5.80
C ILE A 133 -4.52 -7.56 4.54
N SER A 134 -4.00 -8.22 3.50
CA SER A 134 -3.56 -7.55 2.28
C SER A 134 -4.73 -7.03 1.43
N LEU A 135 -5.96 -7.45 1.71
CA LEU A 135 -7.16 -7.01 0.99
C LEU A 135 -7.81 -5.78 1.60
N PHE A 136 -7.56 -5.46 2.87
CA PHE A 136 -8.14 -4.28 3.56
C PHE A 136 -7.75 -2.92 2.97
N PRO A 137 -6.52 -2.70 2.46
CA PRO A 137 -6.13 -1.39 1.96
C PRO A 137 -7.04 -0.85 0.86
N PHE A 138 -7.49 -1.70 -0.07
CA PHE A 138 -8.36 -1.28 -1.17
C PHE A 138 -9.72 -0.72 -0.71
N PRO A 139 -10.59 -1.46 0.03
CA PRO A 139 -11.88 -0.95 0.47
C PRO A 139 -11.75 0.26 1.41
N LEU A 140 -10.70 0.34 2.23
CA LEU A 140 -10.46 1.50 3.09
C LEU A 140 -10.08 2.75 2.27
N MET A 141 -9.14 2.64 1.33
CA MET A 141 -8.76 3.74 0.44
C MET A 141 -9.92 4.17 -0.47
N LEU A 142 -10.71 3.20 -0.96
CA LEU A 142 -11.90 3.46 -1.76
C LEU A 142 -12.94 4.25 -0.96
N SER A 143 -13.21 3.83 0.28
CA SER A 143 -14.14 4.53 1.19
C SER A 143 -13.69 5.97 1.43
N ALA A 144 -12.40 6.18 1.74
CA ALA A 144 -11.85 7.51 1.93
C ALA A 144 -11.91 8.37 0.65
N THR A 145 -11.67 7.77 -0.52
CA THR A 145 -11.78 8.42 -1.83
C THR A 145 -13.22 8.86 -2.10
N VAL A 146 -14.19 7.95 -1.97
CA VAL A 146 -15.61 8.24 -2.17
C VAL A 146 -16.06 9.39 -1.26
N LEU A 147 -15.70 9.35 0.03
CA LEU A 147 -16.05 10.43 0.96
C LEU A 147 -15.48 11.79 0.53
N LEU A 148 -14.22 11.84 0.08
CA LEU A 148 -13.60 13.10 -0.36
C LEU A 148 -14.19 13.66 -1.65
N TYR A 149 -14.55 12.80 -2.60
CA TYR A 149 -15.14 13.22 -3.87
C TYR A 149 -16.61 13.58 -3.72
N TYR A 150 -17.39 12.77 -3.01
CA TYR A 150 -18.82 12.97 -2.83
C TYR A 150 -19.14 14.20 -1.98
N TYR A 151 -18.49 14.37 -0.83
CA TYR A 151 -18.84 15.44 0.11
C TYR A 151 -18.15 16.77 -0.13
N GLY A 152 -17.22 16.87 -1.09
CA GLY A 152 -16.61 18.17 -1.39
C GLY A 152 -15.72 18.76 -0.27
N LEU A 153 -15.52 18.04 0.84
CA LEU A 153 -15.20 18.50 2.21
C LEU A 153 -14.61 19.93 2.35
N PRO A 154 -15.43 20.95 2.65
CA PRO A 154 -14.92 22.16 3.26
C PRO A 154 -14.42 21.84 4.67
N MET A 155 -13.09 21.75 4.83
CA MET A 155 -12.42 21.29 6.06
C MET A 155 -12.81 22.04 7.34
N GLN A 156 -13.32 23.27 7.19
CA GLN A 156 -13.73 24.12 8.30
C GLN A 156 -15.11 23.74 8.87
N ILE A 157 -15.96 23.09 8.07
CA ILE A 157 -17.35 22.79 8.43
C ILE A 157 -17.52 21.32 8.85
N ARG A 158 -16.77 20.39 8.24
CA ARG A 158 -16.91 18.93 8.45
C ARG A 158 -15.66 18.28 9.04
N ARG A 159 -15.20 18.77 10.20
CA ARG A 159 -13.97 18.29 10.86
C ARG A 159 -14.03 16.82 11.26
N ASP A 160 -15.22 16.33 11.58
CA ASP A 160 -15.55 14.92 11.82
C ASP A 160 -15.18 14.05 10.61
N LEU A 161 -15.65 14.41 9.42
CA LEU A 161 -15.36 13.67 8.19
C LEU A 161 -13.88 13.75 7.82
N CYS A 162 -13.25 14.91 7.99
CA CYS A 162 -11.80 15.04 7.76
C CYS A 162 -10.99 14.09 8.69
N LYS A 163 -11.34 14.03 9.97
CA LYS A 163 -10.71 13.09 10.92
C LYS A 163 -10.94 11.65 10.51
N PHE A 164 -12.17 11.28 10.16
CA PHE A 164 -12.51 9.93 9.72
C PHE A 164 -11.68 9.51 8.49
N VAL A 165 -11.62 10.37 7.46
CA VAL A 165 -10.80 10.14 6.26
C VAL A 165 -9.32 9.99 6.63
N GLY A 166 -8.80 10.88 7.46
CA GLY A 166 -7.39 10.82 7.88
C GLY A 166 -7.05 9.55 8.65
N ILE A 167 -7.90 9.13 9.58
CA ILE A 167 -7.74 7.88 10.33
C ILE A 167 -7.83 6.68 9.38
N THR A 168 -8.78 6.68 8.45
CA THR A 168 -8.96 5.60 7.46
C THR A 168 -7.71 5.44 6.59
N ILE A 169 -7.10 6.55 6.16
CA ILE A 169 -5.82 6.53 5.43
C ILE A 169 -4.71 5.87 6.27
N LEU A 170 -4.58 6.24 7.55
CA LEU A 170 -3.54 5.68 8.44
C LEU A 170 -3.75 4.19 8.69
N VAL A 171 -4.98 3.77 8.99
CA VAL A 171 -5.34 2.36 9.20
C VAL A 171 -5.08 1.55 7.93
N SER A 172 -5.49 2.07 6.77
CA SER A 172 -5.22 1.44 5.49
C SER A 172 -3.73 1.31 5.21
N TRP A 173 -2.93 2.33 5.54
CA TRP A 173 -1.48 2.27 5.40
C TRP A 173 -0.86 1.22 6.32
N SER A 174 -1.36 1.04 7.55
CA SER A 174 -0.89 -0.02 8.45
C SER A 174 -1.13 -1.41 7.87
N PHE A 175 -2.32 -1.69 7.35
CA PHE A 175 -2.60 -2.96 6.66
C PHE A 175 -1.71 -3.16 5.43
N LEU A 176 -1.47 -2.10 4.66
CA LEU A 176 -0.60 -2.13 3.49
C LEU A 176 0.84 -2.47 3.86
N MET A 177 1.38 -1.85 4.91
CA MET A 177 2.73 -2.15 5.41
C MET A 177 2.85 -3.59 5.92
N LEU A 178 1.87 -4.06 6.69
CA LEU A 178 1.85 -5.45 7.17
C LEU A 178 1.81 -6.44 6.00
N GLY A 179 0.92 -6.22 5.03
CA GLY A 179 0.79 -7.07 3.86
C GLY A 179 2.06 -7.09 3.01
N PHE A 180 2.70 -5.93 2.83
CA PHE A 180 3.96 -5.82 2.10
C PHE A 180 5.11 -6.55 2.78
N VAL A 181 5.33 -6.32 4.08
CA VAL A 181 6.41 -6.98 4.85
C VAL A 181 6.22 -8.50 4.84
N VAL A 182 5.00 -8.97 5.09
CA VAL A 182 4.71 -10.40 5.04
C VAL A 182 4.89 -10.95 3.62
N GLY A 183 4.47 -10.21 2.59
CA GLY A 183 4.71 -10.55 1.19
C GLY A 183 6.19 -10.75 0.86
N LEU A 184 7.07 -9.87 1.36
CA LEU A 184 8.52 -9.99 1.19
C LEU A 184 9.11 -11.22 1.88
N ILE A 185 8.63 -11.54 3.09
CA ILE A 185 9.03 -12.76 3.81
C ILE A 185 8.63 -13.99 3.00
N LEU A 186 7.40 -13.99 2.48
CA LEU A 186 6.85 -15.09 1.70
C LEU A 186 7.61 -15.30 0.39
N ALA A 187 7.97 -14.24 -0.33
CA ALA A 187 8.73 -14.34 -1.57
C ALA A 187 10.06 -15.12 -1.42
N LYS A 188 10.65 -15.13 -0.21
CA LYS A 188 11.89 -15.89 0.08
C LYS A 188 11.66 -17.39 0.29
N LEU A 189 10.41 -17.82 0.51
CA LEU A 189 10.05 -19.21 0.76
C LEU A 189 9.64 -19.90 -0.54
N ARG A 190 10.64 -20.29 -1.35
CA ARG A 190 10.49 -21.14 -2.53
C ARG A 190 9.44 -20.67 -3.56
N PHE A 191 9.29 -19.35 -3.73
CA PHE A 191 8.58 -18.74 -4.86
C PHE A 191 9.49 -18.49 -6.08
N VAL A 192 10.54 -19.30 -6.25
CA VAL A 192 11.42 -19.27 -7.44
C VAL A 192 10.73 -19.99 -8.59
#